data_AF-E4XNC9-F1
#
_entry.id   AF-E4XNC9-F1
#
_cell.length_a   1.000
_cell.length_b   1.000
_cell.length_c   1.000
_cell.angle_alpha   90.00
_cell.angle_beta   90.00
_cell.angle_gamma   90.00
#
_symmetry.space_group_name_H-M   'P 1'
#
loop_
_entity.id
_entity.type
_entity.pdbx_description
1 polymer ?
#
loop_
_entity_poly.entity_id
_entity_poly.type
_entity_poly.pdbx_seq_one_letter_code
_entity_poly.pdbx_strand_id
1 'polypeptide(L)'
;MSYGSEHVNGIIPQPIEKILKEKMHISKFRPQAASEYRSGAKPCKTMGPAKVPLNKPENFLKKHETRPGDGRDVVAKFIKNGETLKPPVPANAPFDSKQLLRSKKDFITKNALDVINARQRMPTEKIVDDVNGQADKIECSGLVPKYTKKKNFGKVPNYICIRKEHRAAAFQDYQNWIYEREALQQSVRILSEAERMEVVAGLKKNWEESNVRYQGLSVITDTAPKKKRKQKIEAEMKQLERDIDMIESHKYIYVEQ
;
A
#
# COMPACT_ATOMS: atom_id res chain seq x y z
N MET A 1 10.81 -69.12 48.19
CA MET A 1 9.75 -68.94 49.20
C MET A 1 10.41 -69.06 50.56
N SER A 2 10.62 -67.93 51.24
CA SER A 2 11.34 -67.87 52.51
C SER A 2 10.35 -68.11 53.66
N TYR A 3 10.59 -69.19 54.41
CA TYR A 3 9.90 -69.50 55.67
C TYR A 3 10.18 -68.38 56.68
N GLY A 4 9.13 -67.71 57.17
CA GLY A 4 9.22 -66.64 58.18
C GLY A 4 8.76 -65.24 57.76
N SER A 5 8.20 -65.08 56.56
CA SER A 5 7.69 -63.78 56.05
C SER A 5 6.20 -63.52 56.36
N GLU A 6 5.53 -64.45 57.03
CA GLU A 6 4.15 -64.28 57.49
C GLU A 6 4.17 -63.75 58.93
N HIS A 7 3.58 -62.57 59.15
CA HIS A 7 3.50 -61.94 60.46
C HIS A 7 2.03 -61.80 60.85
N VAL A 8 1.69 -62.15 62.09
CA VAL A 8 0.29 -62.16 62.63
C VAL A 8 -0.45 -60.85 62.35
N ASN A 9 0.28 -59.72 62.36
CA ASN A 9 -0.27 -58.39 62.13
C ASN A 9 -0.78 -58.14 60.69
N GLY A 10 -0.48 -59.03 59.73
CA GLY A 10 -0.92 -58.94 58.32
C GLY A 10 -2.15 -59.79 57.98
N ILE A 11 -2.74 -60.51 58.94
CA ILE A 11 -3.89 -61.41 58.72
C ILE A 11 -5.17 -60.62 58.41
N ILE A 12 -5.35 -59.47 59.06
CA ILE A 12 -6.49 -58.58 58.84
C ILE A 12 -6.03 -57.46 57.89
N PRO A 13 -6.49 -57.43 56.63
CA PRO A 13 -6.11 -56.35 55.72
C PRO A 13 -6.60 -55.01 56.29
N GLN A 14 -5.71 -54.00 56.27
CA GLN A 14 -6.08 -52.65 56.67
C GLN A 14 -7.20 -52.15 55.74
N PRO A 15 -8.25 -51.50 56.27
CA PRO A 15 -9.33 -50.99 55.43
C PRO A 15 -8.75 -49.95 54.47
N ILE A 16 -8.81 -50.24 53.16
CA ILE A 16 -8.39 -49.30 52.14
C ILE A 16 -9.34 -48.10 52.21
N GLU A 17 -8.81 -46.93 52.54
CA GLU A 17 -9.60 -45.69 52.59
C GLU A 17 -10.24 -45.45 51.21
N LYS A 18 -11.57 -45.29 51.18
CA LYS A 18 -12.28 -44.99 49.94
C LYS A 18 -11.88 -43.61 49.46
N ILE A 19 -11.13 -43.53 48.36
CA ILE A 19 -10.76 -42.28 47.72
C ILE A 19 -12.04 -41.56 47.27
N LEU A 20 -12.38 -40.45 47.93
CA LEU A 20 -13.48 -39.59 47.53
C LEU A 20 -13.08 -38.83 46.27
N LYS A 21 -13.75 -39.09 45.15
CA LYS A 21 -13.54 -38.33 43.92
C LYS A 21 -13.95 -36.88 44.14
N GLU A 22 -13.12 -35.95 43.68
CA GLU A 22 -13.44 -34.53 43.72
C GLU A 22 -14.71 -34.21 42.91
N LYS A 23 -15.38 -33.13 43.26
CA LYS A 23 -16.56 -32.67 42.52
C LYS A 23 -16.15 -32.33 41.09
N MET A 24 -16.93 -32.81 40.13
CA MET A 24 -16.71 -32.51 38.72
C MET A 24 -16.71 -31.00 38.47
N HIS A 25 -15.75 -30.50 37.69
CA HIS A 25 -15.66 -29.09 37.34
C HIS A 25 -16.93 -28.61 36.61
N ILE A 26 -17.47 -27.48 37.04
CA ILE A 26 -18.60 -26.80 36.40
C ILE A 26 -18.12 -25.45 35.89
N SER A 27 -18.34 -25.19 34.59
CA SER A 27 -17.98 -23.91 33.96
C SER A 27 -18.63 -22.72 34.67
N LYS A 28 -17.84 -21.66 34.88
CA LYS A 28 -18.31 -20.37 35.44
C LYS A 28 -19.41 -19.72 34.59
N PHE A 29 -19.49 -20.06 33.30
CA PHE A 29 -20.48 -19.52 32.36
C PHE A 29 -21.77 -20.34 32.31
N ARG A 30 -21.86 -21.48 32.99
CA ARG A 30 -23.06 -22.30 33.04
C ARG A 30 -24.34 -21.56 33.46
N PRO A 31 -24.36 -20.71 34.52
CA PRO A 31 -25.57 -19.98 34.88
C PRO A 31 -25.99 -18.99 33.79
N GLN A 32 -25.02 -18.32 33.15
CA GLN A 32 -25.29 -17.40 32.05
C GLN A 32 -25.90 -18.13 30.85
N ALA A 33 -25.29 -19.23 30.41
CA ALA A 33 -25.81 -20.04 29.30
C ALA A 33 -27.24 -20.57 29.59
N ALA A 34 -27.53 -20.97 30.84
CA ALA A 34 -28.86 -21.39 31.24
C ALA A 34 -29.88 -20.24 31.20
N SER A 35 -29.46 -19.01 31.56
CA SER A 35 -30.31 -17.83 31.49
C SER A 35 -30.58 -17.39 30.05
N GLU A 36 -29.56 -17.40 29.19
CA GLU A 36 -29.66 -17.06 27.76
C GLU A 36 -30.61 -18.02 27.04
N TYR A 37 -30.45 -19.34 27.27
CA TYR A 37 -31.33 -20.36 26.70
C TYR A 37 -32.80 -20.16 27.09
N ARG A 38 -33.06 -19.69 28.32
CA ARG A 38 -34.42 -19.46 28.83
C ARG A 38 -34.98 -18.06 28.53
N SER A 39 -34.15 -17.10 28.12
CA SER A 39 -34.50 -15.68 27.99
C SER A 39 -35.66 -15.41 27.02
N GLY A 40 -35.88 -16.27 26.03
CA GLY A 40 -36.99 -16.18 25.08
C GLY A 40 -38.13 -17.18 25.31
N ALA A 41 -38.06 -17.99 26.38
CA ALA A 41 -39.04 -19.03 26.66
C ALA A 41 -40.35 -18.40 27.17
N LYS A 42 -41.39 -18.42 26.32
CA LYS A 42 -42.74 -18.02 26.72
C LYS A 42 -43.50 -19.24 27.27
N PRO A 43 -44.19 -19.14 28.41
CA PRO A 43 -45.04 -20.24 28.87
C PRO A 43 -46.12 -20.53 27.82
N CYS A 44 -46.41 -21.82 27.61
CA CYS A 44 -47.51 -22.31 26.75
C CYS A 44 -47.60 -21.71 25.33
N LYS A 45 -46.47 -21.38 24.68
CA LYS A 45 -46.44 -20.78 23.32
C LYS A 45 -47.06 -21.66 22.23
N THR A 46 -46.91 -22.99 22.31
CA THR A 46 -47.30 -23.92 21.23
C THR A 46 -48.78 -24.31 21.28
N MET A 47 -49.29 -24.69 22.46
CA MET A 47 -50.65 -25.25 22.61
C MET A 47 -51.56 -24.44 23.55
N GLY A 48 -51.09 -23.32 24.12
CA GLY A 48 -51.85 -22.55 25.11
C GLY A 48 -52.04 -23.27 26.46
N PRO A 49 -52.73 -22.66 27.43
CA PRO A 49 -53.05 -23.30 28.69
C PRO A 49 -54.19 -24.30 28.54
N ALA A 50 -54.15 -25.42 29.28
CA ALA A 50 -55.17 -26.48 29.21
C ALA A 50 -56.58 -26.00 29.59
N LYS A 51 -56.67 -25.02 30.50
CA LYS A 51 -57.88 -24.23 30.78
C LYS A 51 -57.46 -22.77 30.87
N VAL A 52 -58.15 -21.90 30.13
CA VAL A 52 -57.88 -20.46 30.15
C VAL A 52 -58.31 -19.91 31.52
N PRO A 53 -57.39 -19.29 32.29
CA PRO A 53 -57.77 -18.67 33.55
C PRO A 53 -58.70 -17.47 33.26
N LEU A 54 -59.90 -17.49 33.84
CA LEU A 54 -60.84 -16.38 33.76
C LEU A 54 -60.57 -15.40 34.90
N ASN A 55 -60.64 -14.11 34.60
CA ASN A 55 -60.59 -13.07 35.61
C ASN A 55 -61.88 -13.10 36.45
N LYS A 56 -61.77 -12.83 37.75
CA LYS A 56 -62.95 -12.58 38.58
C LYS A 56 -63.72 -11.36 38.05
N PRO A 57 -65.05 -11.31 38.17
CA PRO A 57 -65.87 -10.22 37.62
C PRO A 57 -65.52 -8.84 38.22
N GLU A 58 -64.94 -8.79 39.42
CA GLU A 58 -64.44 -7.57 40.05
C GLU A 58 -63.20 -6.99 39.33
N ASN A 59 -62.43 -7.82 38.63
CA ASN A 59 -61.22 -7.45 37.88
C ASN A 59 -61.54 -7.24 36.40
N PHE A 60 -62.57 -6.44 36.12
CA PHE A 60 -62.90 -6.02 34.76
C PHE A 60 -61.90 -4.97 34.25
N LEU A 61 -61.67 -4.95 32.94
CA LEU A 61 -60.75 -4.01 32.29
C LEU A 61 -61.19 -2.56 32.50
N LYS A 62 -60.33 -1.75 33.14
CA LYS A 62 -60.59 -0.33 33.38
C LYS A 62 -60.09 0.53 32.22
N LYS A 63 -60.68 1.73 32.07
CA LYS A 63 -60.26 2.71 31.05
C LYS A 63 -58.78 3.04 31.23
N HIS A 64 -57.99 2.89 30.17
CA HIS A 64 -56.54 3.15 30.11
C HIS A 64 -55.62 2.14 30.79
N GLU A 65 -56.11 1.00 31.28
CA GLU A 65 -55.28 -0.01 31.97
C GLU A 65 -54.25 -0.68 31.04
N THR A 66 -54.58 -0.86 29.76
CA THR A 66 -53.68 -1.47 28.75
C THR A 66 -52.87 -0.45 27.96
N ARG A 67 -53.01 0.85 28.25
CA ARG A 67 -52.20 1.86 27.56
C ARG A 67 -50.77 1.80 28.13
N PRO A 68 -49.73 1.64 27.28
CA PRO A 68 -48.37 1.88 27.72
C PRO A 68 -48.32 3.29 28.30
N GLY A 69 -47.88 3.44 29.55
CA GLY A 69 -47.74 4.77 30.15
C GLY A 69 -46.86 5.63 29.26
N ASP A 70 -47.31 6.85 28.97
CA ASP A 70 -46.45 7.88 28.37
C ASP A 70 -45.28 8.05 29.34
N GLY A 71 -44.11 7.48 29.05
CA GLY A 71 -42.97 7.34 29.97
C GLY A 71 -42.32 8.66 30.42
N ARG A 72 -43.14 9.60 30.88
CA ARG A 72 -42.80 10.94 31.37
C ARG A 72 -42.47 10.91 32.86
N ASP A 73 -42.75 9.81 33.54
CA ASP A 73 -42.39 9.64 34.93
C ASP A 73 -41.11 8.83 35.02
N VAL A 74 -40.05 9.54 35.45
CA VAL A 74 -38.68 9.08 35.67
C VAL A 74 -37.92 8.76 34.38
N VAL A 75 -37.49 9.83 33.68
CA VAL A 75 -36.18 9.78 33.02
C VAL A 75 -35.18 9.47 34.12
N ALA A 76 -34.86 8.19 34.29
CA ALA A 76 -33.69 7.78 35.03
C ALA A 76 -32.53 8.54 34.39
N LYS A 77 -32.08 9.59 35.06
CA LYS A 77 -30.91 10.35 34.63
C LYS A 77 -29.83 9.30 34.44
N PHE A 78 -29.42 9.05 33.20
CA PHE A 78 -28.24 8.28 32.91
C PHE A 78 -27.08 9.06 33.52
N ILE A 79 -26.82 8.83 34.80
CA ILE A 79 -25.62 9.31 35.47
C ILE A 79 -24.53 8.39 34.93
N LYS A 80 -23.94 8.78 33.80
CA LYS A 80 -22.58 8.34 33.49
C LYS A 80 -21.74 8.84 34.64
N ASN A 81 -21.10 7.92 35.34
CA ASN A 81 -20.23 8.20 36.47
C ASN A 81 -19.34 9.43 36.20
N GLY A 82 -19.60 10.51 36.94
CA GLY A 82 -18.60 11.42 37.48
C GLY A 82 -17.75 12.32 36.57
N GLU A 83 -17.75 12.18 35.24
CA GLU A 83 -16.88 13.01 34.39
C GLU A 83 -17.67 13.90 33.43
N THR A 84 -17.83 15.17 33.81
CA THR A 84 -18.25 16.19 32.86
C THR A 84 -17.10 16.42 31.87
N LEU A 85 -17.23 15.93 30.64
CA LEU A 85 -16.25 16.08 29.54
C LEU A 85 -15.85 17.53 29.23
N LYS A 86 -16.57 18.53 29.78
CA LYS A 86 -16.32 19.95 29.53
C LYS A 86 -15.86 20.62 30.83
N PRO A 87 -14.84 21.50 30.77
CA PRO A 87 -14.44 22.28 31.91
C PRO A 87 -15.60 23.18 32.38
N PRO A 88 -15.66 23.52 33.68
CA PRO A 88 -16.66 24.45 34.18
C PRO A 88 -16.49 25.81 33.48
N VAL A 89 -17.63 26.45 33.18
CA VAL A 89 -17.64 27.81 32.63
C VAL A 89 -16.90 28.73 33.61
N PRO A 90 -16.00 29.63 33.13
CA PRO A 90 -15.32 30.57 34.01
C PRO A 90 -16.35 31.35 34.85
N ALA A 91 -16.05 31.55 36.13
CA ALA A 91 -16.91 32.32 37.02
C ALA A 91 -17.15 33.71 36.43
N ASN A 92 -18.38 34.22 36.56
CA ASN A 92 -18.76 35.55 36.08
C ASN A 92 -17.85 36.60 36.71
N ALA A 93 -16.77 36.99 36.02
CA ALA A 93 -16.21 38.32 36.18
C ALA A 93 -17.37 39.30 35.94
N PRO A 94 -17.47 40.41 36.70
CA PRO A 94 -18.54 41.37 36.46
C PRO A 94 -18.52 41.71 34.98
N PHE A 95 -19.59 41.35 34.27
CA PHE A 95 -19.70 41.59 32.85
C PHE A 95 -19.67 43.11 32.69
N ASP A 96 -18.48 43.64 32.39
CA ASP A 96 -18.27 45.05 32.23
C ASP A 96 -18.90 45.39 30.89
N SER A 97 -20.19 45.75 30.92
CA SER A 97 -21.01 46.07 29.74
C SER A 97 -20.40 47.15 28.85
N LYS A 98 -19.32 47.79 29.30
CA LYS A 98 -18.46 48.72 28.56
C LYS A 98 -17.50 48.04 27.56
N GLN A 99 -17.29 46.73 27.65
CA GLN A 99 -16.54 45.94 26.67
C GLN A 99 -17.39 45.49 25.47
N LEU A 100 -18.69 45.81 25.46
CA LEU A 100 -19.46 45.81 24.22
C LEU A 100 -18.86 46.90 23.33
N LEU A 101 -17.92 46.50 22.47
CA LEU A 101 -17.36 47.32 21.38
C LEU A 101 -18.52 47.85 20.55
N ARG A 102 -19.08 49.01 20.96
CA ARG A 102 -19.97 49.83 20.14
C ARG A 102 -19.13 50.23 18.95
N SER A 103 -19.25 49.48 17.85
CA SER A 103 -18.53 49.81 16.63
C SER A 103 -18.95 51.23 16.23
N LYS A 104 -18.00 52.17 16.13
CA LYS A 104 -18.24 53.52 15.57
C LYS A 104 -18.57 53.49 14.07
N LYS A 105 -18.95 52.33 13.54
CA LYS A 105 -19.23 52.14 12.13
C LYS A 105 -20.59 52.73 11.83
N ASP A 106 -20.62 53.66 10.90
CA ASP A 106 -21.87 54.16 10.38
C ASP A 106 -22.43 53.12 9.39
N PHE A 107 -23.44 52.40 9.85
CA PHE A 107 -24.10 51.37 9.06
C PHE A 107 -24.94 51.97 7.92
N ILE A 108 -25.36 53.24 8.02
CA ILE A 108 -26.18 53.89 6.98
C ILE A 108 -25.33 54.14 5.75
N THR A 109 -24.20 54.83 5.92
CA THR A 109 -23.25 55.10 4.82
C THR A 109 -22.65 53.81 4.29
N LYS A 110 -22.30 52.85 5.16
CA LYS A 110 -21.76 51.56 4.72
C LYS A 110 -22.76 50.76 3.88
N ASN A 111 -24.03 50.66 4.30
CA ASN A 111 -25.05 49.95 3.53
C ASN A 111 -25.32 50.63 2.19
N ALA A 112 -25.32 51.97 2.15
CA ALA A 112 -25.49 52.73 0.91
C ALA A 112 -24.33 52.47 -0.07
N LEU A 113 -23.09 52.52 0.40
CA LEU A 113 -21.92 52.20 -0.42
C LEU A 113 -21.89 50.74 -0.85
N ASP A 114 -22.28 49.80 0.02
CA ASP A 114 -22.35 48.38 -0.30
C ASP A 114 -23.38 48.12 -1.43
N VAL A 115 -24.50 48.86 -1.47
CA VAL A 115 -25.51 48.76 -2.54
C VAL A 115 -25.05 49.44 -3.83
N ILE A 116 -24.45 50.63 -3.76
CA ILE A 116 -23.94 51.37 -4.93
C ILE A 116 -22.82 50.58 -5.63
N ASN A 117 -21.94 49.98 -4.83
CA ASN A 117 -20.81 49.20 -5.34
C ASN A 117 -21.18 47.74 -5.65
N ALA A 118 -22.40 47.29 -5.29
CA ALA A 118 -22.84 45.95 -5.61
C ALA A 118 -22.95 45.79 -7.13
N ARG A 119 -22.30 44.74 -7.66
CA ARG A 119 -22.50 44.35 -9.05
C ARG A 119 -23.95 43.94 -9.27
N GLN A 120 -24.50 44.33 -10.42
CA GLN A 120 -25.81 43.86 -10.85
C GLN A 120 -25.85 42.33 -10.83
N ARG A 121 -26.94 41.76 -10.31
CA ARG A 121 -27.13 40.31 -10.31
C ARG A 121 -27.26 39.86 -11.76
N MET A 122 -26.42 38.93 -12.18
CA MET A 122 -26.55 38.31 -13.49
C MET A 122 -27.89 37.59 -13.57
N PRO A 123 -28.67 37.78 -14.65
CA PRO A 123 -29.94 37.08 -14.82
C PRO A 123 -29.67 35.57 -14.94
N THR A 124 -30.45 34.77 -14.22
CA THR A 124 -30.41 33.31 -14.36
C THR A 124 -31.01 32.91 -15.70
N GLU A 125 -30.39 31.97 -16.39
CA GLU A 125 -30.93 31.37 -17.61
C GLU A 125 -32.30 30.72 -17.35
N LYS A 126 -33.33 31.20 -18.06
CA LYS A 126 -34.70 30.72 -17.98
C LYS A 126 -35.25 30.53 -19.39
N ILE A 127 -36.14 29.55 -19.54
CA ILE A 127 -36.90 29.34 -20.76
C ILE A 127 -38.35 29.76 -20.51
N VAL A 128 -38.97 30.36 -21.52
CA VAL A 128 -40.36 30.79 -21.49
C VAL A 128 -41.05 30.13 -22.67
N ASP A 129 -41.86 29.12 -22.40
CA ASP A 129 -42.56 28.34 -23.43
C ASP A 129 -44.04 28.76 -23.58
N ASP A 130 -44.65 29.33 -22.53
CA ASP A 130 -46.06 29.70 -22.53
C ASP A 130 -46.32 31.13 -23.01
N VAL A 131 -47.45 31.32 -23.71
CA VAL A 131 -47.98 32.64 -24.15
C VAL A 131 -48.22 33.58 -22.95
N ASN A 132 -48.49 33.01 -21.77
CA ASN A 132 -48.70 33.73 -20.52
C ASN A 132 -47.38 34.12 -19.81
N GLY A 133 -46.22 33.75 -20.36
CA GLY A 133 -44.91 34.16 -19.83
C GLY A 133 -44.41 33.34 -18.63
N GLN A 134 -44.87 32.10 -18.44
CA GLN A 134 -44.32 31.23 -17.40
C GLN A 134 -42.85 30.91 -17.70
N ALA A 135 -41.97 31.23 -16.74
CA ALA A 135 -40.52 31.14 -16.90
C ALA A 135 -39.91 30.05 -16.00
N ASP A 136 -39.46 28.95 -16.60
CA ASP A 136 -38.82 27.84 -15.91
C ASP A 136 -37.29 27.92 -15.99
N LYS A 137 -36.60 27.38 -14.97
CA LYS A 137 -35.13 27.37 -14.93
C LYS A 137 -34.57 26.35 -15.91
N ILE A 138 -33.64 26.79 -16.77
CA ILE A 138 -33.01 25.94 -17.79
C ILE A 138 -32.18 24.78 -17.20
N GLU A 139 -31.62 24.96 -16.00
CA GLU A 139 -30.76 23.93 -15.40
C GLU A 139 -31.45 22.57 -15.20
N CYS A 140 -32.78 22.49 -15.11
CA CYS A 140 -33.49 21.24 -14.85
C CYS A 140 -34.31 20.71 -16.02
N SER A 141 -34.42 21.45 -17.12
CA SER A 141 -35.27 21.11 -18.27
C SER A 141 -34.68 20.06 -19.22
N GLY A 142 -33.40 19.70 -19.06
CA GLY A 142 -32.71 18.76 -19.96
C GLY A 142 -32.29 19.37 -21.31
N LEU A 143 -32.62 20.64 -21.54
CA LEU A 143 -32.21 21.41 -22.73
C LEU A 143 -30.70 21.73 -22.72
N VAL A 144 -30.11 21.82 -21.53
CA VAL A 144 -28.66 22.01 -21.37
C VAL A 144 -28.00 20.69 -20.94
N PRO A 145 -26.97 20.23 -21.67
CA PRO A 145 -26.28 18.99 -21.34
C PRO A 145 -25.55 19.11 -20.00
N LYS A 146 -25.94 18.28 -19.03
CA LYS A 146 -25.19 18.12 -17.77
C LYS A 146 -24.07 17.11 -17.97
N TYR A 147 -22.85 17.61 -18.20
CA TYR A 147 -21.67 16.75 -18.36
C TYR A 147 -21.36 15.88 -17.12
N THR A 148 -21.82 16.28 -15.94
CA THR A 148 -21.75 15.49 -14.70
C THR A 148 -22.58 14.20 -14.77
N LYS A 149 -23.61 14.16 -15.61
CA LYS A 149 -24.49 12.99 -15.83
C LYS A 149 -24.06 12.13 -17.02
N LYS A 150 -22.90 12.39 -17.62
CA LYS A 150 -22.39 11.58 -18.75
C LYS A 150 -22.12 10.14 -18.29
N LYS A 151 -22.44 9.14 -19.10
CA LYS A 151 -22.24 7.70 -18.80
C LYS A 151 -20.79 7.34 -18.40
N ASN A 152 -19.83 8.10 -18.93
CA ASN A 152 -18.40 7.91 -18.73
C ASN A 152 -17.83 8.94 -17.75
N PHE A 153 -18.68 9.70 -17.03
CA PHE A 153 -18.23 10.63 -16.01
C PHE A 153 -17.52 9.85 -14.89
N GLY A 154 -16.31 10.28 -14.53
CA GLY A 154 -15.47 9.58 -13.56
C GLY A 154 -14.83 8.27 -14.05
N LYS A 155 -15.04 7.86 -15.31
CA LYS A 155 -14.40 6.67 -15.89
C LYS A 155 -13.19 7.06 -16.76
N VAL A 156 -12.11 6.30 -16.66
CA VAL A 156 -10.94 6.47 -17.53
C VAL A 156 -11.31 6.05 -18.97
N PRO A 157 -11.08 6.89 -19.98
CA PRO A 157 -11.32 6.53 -21.37
C PRO A 157 -10.44 5.37 -21.86
N ASN A 158 -11.00 4.50 -22.70
CA ASN A 158 -10.32 3.30 -23.21
C ASN A 158 -8.98 3.60 -23.91
N TYR A 159 -8.91 4.70 -24.67
CA TYR A 159 -7.69 5.09 -25.37
C TYR A 159 -6.49 5.35 -24.42
N ILE A 160 -6.75 5.74 -23.17
CA ILE A 160 -5.70 5.94 -22.17
C ILE A 160 -5.12 4.59 -21.73
N CYS A 161 -5.96 3.57 -21.58
CA CYS A 161 -5.53 2.21 -21.27
C CYS A 161 -4.67 1.64 -22.41
N ILE A 162 -5.18 1.73 -23.64
CA ILE A 162 -4.45 1.32 -24.85
C ILE A 162 -3.09 2.04 -24.95
N ARG A 163 -3.05 3.34 -24.68
CA ARG A 163 -1.78 4.10 -24.70
C ARG A 163 -0.78 3.67 -23.62
N LYS A 164 -1.26 3.26 -22.44
CA LYS A 164 -0.38 2.71 -21.39
C LYS A 164 0.22 1.38 -21.81
N GLU A 165 -0.57 0.51 -22.43
CA GLU A 165 -0.11 -0.77 -22.98
C GLU A 165 0.94 -0.57 -24.08
N HIS A 166 0.69 0.30 -25.06
CA HIS A 166 1.68 0.63 -26.08
C HIS A 166 2.98 1.18 -25.49
N ARG A 167 2.89 2.03 -24.46
CA ARG A 167 4.09 2.55 -23.78
C ARG A 167 4.86 1.44 -23.06
N ALA A 168 4.16 0.51 -22.42
CA ALA A 168 4.78 -0.63 -21.75
C ALA A 168 5.45 -1.58 -22.73
N ALA A 169 4.79 -1.89 -23.85
CA ALA A 169 5.35 -2.70 -24.93
C ALA A 169 6.60 -2.06 -25.53
N ALA A 170 6.53 -0.77 -25.92
CA ALA A 170 7.68 -0.04 -26.46
C ALA A 170 8.86 0.02 -25.47
N PHE A 171 8.57 0.10 -24.16
CA PHE A 171 9.61 0.02 -23.14
C PHE A 171 10.26 -1.37 -23.09
N GLN A 172 9.47 -2.44 -23.12
CA GLN A 172 9.98 -3.81 -23.15
C GLN A 172 10.82 -4.08 -24.40
N ASP A 173 10.37 -3.66 -25.58
CA ASP A 173 11.12 -3.80 -26.84
C ASP A 173 12.47 -3.09 -26.76
N TYR A 174 12.50 -1.89 -26.18
CA TYR A 174 13.74 -1.14 -25.97
C TYR A 174 14.69 -1.84 -25.00
N GLN A 175 14.18 -2.38 -23.90
CA GLN A 175 14.98 -3.15 -22.94
C GLN A 175 15.57 -4.41 -23.59
N ASN A 176 14.77 -5.14 -24.36
CA ASN A 176 15.22 -6.33 -25.09
C ASN A 176 16.31 -5.96 -26.10
N TRP A 177 16.15 -4.86 -26.84
CA TRP A 177 17.16 -4.37 -27.77
C TRP A 177 18.48 -3.99 -27.09
N ILE A 178 18.42 -3.33 -25.91
CA ILE A 178 19.62 -3.06 -25.10
C ILE A 178 20.27 -4.37 -24.68
N TYR A 179 19.49 -5.30 -24.14
CA TYR A 179 20.00 -6.59 -23.66
C TYR A 179 20.69 -7.39 -24.75
N GLU A 180 20.07 -7.49 -25.94
CA GLU A 180 20.68 -8.17 -27.10
C GLU A 180 22.00 -7.48 -27.51
N ARG A 181 22.02 -6.15 -27.50
CA ARG A 181 23.22 -5.38 -27.82
C ARG A 181 24.32 -5.55 -26.77
N GLU A 182 23.98 -5.54 -25.49
CA GLU A 182 24.91 -5.76 -24.39
C GLU A 182 25.42 -7.20 -24.40
N ALA A 183 24.59 -8.20 -24.68
CA ALA A 183 25.00 -9.59 -24.84
C ALA A 183 25.99 -9.77 -26.00
N LEU A 184 25.77 -9.10 -27.13
CA LEU A 184 26.74 -9.06 -28.23
C LEU A 184 28.03 -8.33 -27.85
N GLN A 185 27.98 -7.30 -27.00
CA GLN A 185 29.19 -6.64 -26.50
C GLN A 185 29.94 -7.49 -25.47
N GLN A 186 29.24 -8.34 -24.70
CA GLN A 186 29.85 -9.28 -23.77
C GLN A 186 30.66 -10.39 -24.45
N SER A 187 30.43 -10.69 -25.72
CA SER A 187 31.30 -11.61 -26.49
C SER A 187 32.67 -11.01 -26.83
N VAL A 188 32.86 -9.72 -26.56
CA VAL A 188 34.07 -8.98 -26.89
C VAL A 188 34.74 -8.52 -25.59
N ARG A 189 35.89 -9.11 -25.28
CA ARG A 189 36.68 -8.78 -24.09
C ARG A 189 37.59 -7.59 -24.38
N ILE A 190 37.55 -6.57 -23.53
CA ILE A 190 38.55 -5.48 -23.56
C ILE A 190 39.83 -6.00 -22.89
N LEU A 191 40.96 -5.84 -23.57
CA LEU A 191 42.27 -6.18 -23.02
C LEU A 191 42.60 -5.20 -21.87
N SER A 192 42.98 -5.71 -20.70
CA SER A 192 43.36 -4.84 -19.59
C SER A 192 44.68 -4.11 -19.89
N GLU A 193 44.91 -2.96 -19.27
CA GLU A 193 46.16 -2.20 -19.48
C GLU A 193 47.40 -3.03 -19.08
N ALA A 194 47.28 -3.86 -18.05
CA ALA A 194 48.35 -4.75 -17.62
C ALA A 194 48.68 -5.81 -18.69
N GLU A 195 47.66 -6.48 -19.24
CA GLU A 195 47.84 -7.45 -20.33
C GLU A 195 48.37 -6.78 -21.60
N ARG A 196 47.95 -5.55 -21.88
CA ARG A 196 48.42 -4.78 -23.02
C ARG A 196 49.91 -4.48 -22.91
N MET A 197 50.33 -4.02 -21.73
CA MET A 197 51.74 -3.76 -21.44
C MET A 197 52.58 -5.04 -21.50
N GLU A 198 52.05 -6.17 -21.02
CA GLU A 198 52.71 -7.47 -21.12
C GLU A 198 52.91 -7.92 -22.58
N VAL A 199 51.88 -7.78 -23.42
CA VAL A 199 51.96 -8.07 -24.86
C VAL A 199 53.00 -7.18 -25.54
N VAL A 200 52.99 -5.87 -25.28
CA VAL A 200 53.98 -4.94 -25.83
C VAL A 200 55.40 -5.29 -25.37
N ALA A 201 55.58 -5.63 -24.10
CA ALA A 201 56.87 -6.06 -23.57
C ALA A 201 57.37 -7.34 -24.25
N GLY A 202 56.48 -8.32 -24.48
CA GLY A 202 56.79 -9.54 -25.22
C GLY A 202 57.19 -9.29 -26.67
N LEU A 203 56.47 -8.40 -27.37
CA LEU A 203 56.80 -8.01 -28.75
C LEU A 203 58.15 -7.28 -28.83
N LYS A 204 58.43 -6.37 -27.89
CA LYS A 204 59.72 -5.66 -27.80
C LYS A 204 60.87 -6.64 -27.54
N LYS A 205 60.68 -7.62 -26.68
CA LYS A 205 61.66 -8.69 -26.45
C LYS A 205 61.93 -9.51 -27.71
N ASN A 206 60.89 -9.91 -28.44
CA ASN A 206 61.04 -10.63 -29.71
C ASN A 206 61.76 -9.80 -30.77
N TRP A 207 61.52 -8.49 -30.80
CA TRP A 207 62.23 -7.57 -31.67
C TRP A 207 63.71 -7.48 -31.29
N GLU A 208 64.03 -7.39 -30.00
CA GLU A 208 65.41 -7.40 -29.50
C GLU A 208 66.15 -8.69 -29.88
N GLU A 209 65.52 -9.86 -29.71
CA GLU A 209 66.08 -11.15 -30.12
C GLU A 209 66.34 -11.20 -31.64
N SER A 210 65.42 -10.70 -32.46
CA SER A 210 65.60 -10.59 -33.92
C SER A 210 66.71 -9.62 -34.30
N ASN A 211 66.83 -8.49 -33.59
CA ASN A 211 67.86 -7.50 -33.79
C ASN A 211 69.26 -8.04 -33.42
N VAL A 212 69.39 -8.79 -32.32
CA VAL A 212 70.64 -9.48 -31.96
C VAL A 212 71.06 -10.47 -33.06
N ARG A 213 70.11 -11.24 -33.61
CA ARG A 213 70.37 -12.14 -34.75
C ARG A 213 70.79 -11.38 -36.00
N TYR A 214 70.21 -10.20 -36.24
CA TYR A 214 70.57 -9.32 -37.35
C TYR A 214 71.99 -8.79 -37.20
N GLN A 215 72.35 -8.28 -36.02
CA GLN A 215 73.68 -7.76 -35.70
C GLN A 215 74.77 -8.83 -35.78
N GLY A 216 74.44 -10.09 -35.46
CA GLY A 216 75.34 -11.23 -35.61
C GLY A 216 75.56 -11.70 -37.07
N LEU A 217 74.90 -11.09 -38.06
CA LEU A 217 75.14 -11.40 -39.46
C LEU A 217 76.50 -10.86 -39.93
N SER A 218 77.13 -11.59 -40.84
CA SER A 218 78.36 -11.12 -41.49
C SER A 218 78.06 -9.88 -42.34
N VAL A 219 78.93 -8.86 -42.23
CA VAL A 219 78.89 -7.63 -43.05
C VAL A 219 78.92 -7.95 -44.55
N ILE A 220 79.59 -9.03 -44.94
CA ILE A 220 79.73 -9.45 -46.34
C ILE A 220 78.59 -10.41 -46.71
N THR A 221 77.61 -9.92 -47.46
CA THR A 221 76.41 -10.67 -47.91
C THR A 221 76.45 -11.02 -49.39
N ASP A 222 77.54 -11.62 -49.87
CA ASP A 222 77.72 -11.85 -51.32
C ASP A 222 76.93 -13.04 -51.85
N THR A 223 76.76 -14.09 -51.02
CA THR A 223 76.07 -15.32 -51.43
C THR A 223 74.55 -15.22 -51.30
N ALA A 224 73.81 -15.82 -52.24
CA ALA A 224 72.35 -15.79 -52.26
C ALA A 224 71.68 -16.26 -50.94
N PRO A 225 72.17 -17.30 -50.24
CA PRO A 225 71.63 -17.71 -48.93
C PRO A 225 71.82 -16.64 -47.85
N LYS A 226 72.97 -15.93 -47.83
CA LYS A 226 73.24 -14.85 -46.88
C LYS A 226 72.27 -13.68 -47.09
N LYS A 227 72.02 -13.30 -48.35
CA LYS A 227 71.03 -12.25 -48.70
C LYS A 227 69.61 -12.63 -48.26
N LYS A 228 69.17 -13.85 -48.56
CA LYS A 228 67.84 -14.34 -48.15
C LYS A 228 67.68 -14.37 -46.63
N ARG A 229 68.70 -14.80 -45.89
CA ARG A 229 68.69 -14.81 -44.43
C ARG A 229 68.54 -13.39 -43.86
N LYS A 230 69.28 -12.41 -44.39
CA LYS A 230 69.18 -11.00 -44.00
C LYS A 230 67.77 -10.45 -44.26
N GLN A 231 67.27 -10.61 -45.49
CA GLN A 231 65.93 -10.14 -45.88
C GLN A 231 64.81 -10.73 -45.01
N LYS A 232 64.92 -12.01 -44.64
CA LYS A 232 63.94 -12.65 -43.75
C LYS A 232 63.90 -11.99 -42.37
N ILE A 233 65.07 -11.73 -41.77
CA ILE A 233 65.18 -11.09 -40.46
C ILE A 233 64.69 -9.64 -40.52
N GLU A 234 65.01 -8.90 -41.58
CA GLU A 234 64.52 -7.51 -41.78
C GLU A 234 62.98 -7.46 -41.93
N ALA A 235 62.39 -8.40 -42.67
CA ALA A 235 60.95 -8.49 -42.81
C ALA A 235 60.26 -8.82 -41.48
N GLU A 236 60.85 -9.71 -40.68
CA GLU A 236 60.37 -10.07 -39.33
C GLU A 236 60.44 -8.86 -38.38
N MET A 237 61.56 -8.13 -38.36
CA MET A 237 61.69 -6.91 -37.56
C MET A 237 60.66 -5.84 -37.97
N LYS A 238 60.48 -5.61 -39.26
CA LYS A 238 59.49 -4.65 -39.78
C LYS A 238 58.04 -5.06 -39.50
N GLN A 239 57.77 -6.35 -39.35
CA GLN A 239 56.46 -6.82 -38.91
C GLN A 239 56.26 -6.50 -37.42
N LEU A 240 57.23 -6.84 -36.58
CA LEU A 240 57.17 -6.56 -35.14
C LEU A 240 57.04 -5.06 -34.84
N GLU A 241 57.73 -4.20 -35.58
CA GLU A 241 57.59 -2.73 -35.44
C GLU A 241 56.16 -2.25 -35.71
N ARG A 242 55.52 -2.76 -36.77
CA ARG A 242 54.13 -2.41 -37.10
C ARG A 242 53.15 -2.93 -36.05
N ASP A 243 53.38 -4.13 -35.53
CA ASP A 243 52.52 -4.74 -34.52
C ASP A 243 52.62 -4.00 -33.18
N ILE A 244 53.84 -3.58 -32.78
CA ILE A 244 54.07 -2.73 -31.61
C ILE A 244 53.35 -1.39 -31.76
N ASP A 245 53.54 -0.69 -32.89
CA ASP A 245 52.92 0.61 -33.14
C ASP A 245 51.39 0.52 -33.15
N MET A 246 50.82 -0.56 -33.73
CA MET A 246 49.38 -0.80 -33.73
C MET A 246 48.81 -0.91 -32.31
N ILE A 247 49.49 -1.63 -31.42
CA ILE A 247 49.05 -1.82 -30.02
C ILE A 247 49.31 -0.56 -29.18
N GLU A 248 50.45 0.12 -29.40
CA GLU A 248 50.81 1.34 -28.66
C GLU A 248 49.91 2.53 -28.99
N SER A 249 49.50 2.68 -30.25
CA SER A 249 48.62 3.76 -30.72
C SER A 249 47.17 3.63 -30.23
N HIS A 250 46.68 2.40 -29.99
CA HIS A 250 45.29 2.17 -29.57
C HIS A 250 45.20 1.88 -28.06
N LYS A 251 44.46 2.74 -27.33
CA LYS A 251 44.24 2.60 -25.88
C LYS A 251 43.28 1.46 -25.53
N TYR A 252 42.25 1.24 -26.34
CA TYR A 252 41.23 0.22 -26.10
C TYR A 252 41.28 -0.81 -27.23
N ILE A 253 41.61 -2.06 -26.87
CA ILE A 253 41.69 -3.19 -27.80
C ILE A 253 40.63 -4.19 -27.39
N TYR A 254 39.77 -4.51 -28.36
CA TYR A 254 38.67 -5.44 -28.23
C TYR A 254 39.08 -6.77 -28.84
N VAL A 255 39.01 -7.85 -28.07
CA VAL A 255 39.38 -9.20 -28.47
C VAL A 255 38.17 -10.10 -28.34
N GLU A 256 37.85 -10.82 -29.41
CA GLU A 256 36.81 -11.85 -29.40
C GLU A 256 37.29 -13.02 -28.52
N GLN A 257 36.41 -13.50 -27.62
CA GLN A 257 36.74 -14.59 -26.69
C GLN A 257 36.66 -15.97 -27.34
#